data_AF-A0A2J6RGR5-F1
#
_entry.id   AF-A0A2J6RGR5-F1
#
_cell.length_a   1.000
_cell.length_b   1.000
_cell.length_c   1.000
_cell.angle_alpha   90.00
_cell.angle_beta   90.00
_cell.angle_gamma   90.00
#
_symmetry.space_group_name_H-M   'P 1'
#
loop_
_entity.id
_entity.type
_entity.pdbx_description
1 polymer ?
#
loop_
_entity_poly.entity_id
_entity_poly.type
_entity_poly.pdbx_seq_one_letter_code
_entity_poly.pdbx_strand_id
1 'polypeptide(L)'
;MNILPFGRSKSSEQGLLLGVSCLIIGVVFGAVVISALKVLKSPPEIITCGTTSDEARARGCIKEPMVYGWMPKECYYPDLTSEYHPFEDREWYTTNKFEERVTPEELWAGAREHVYTHVYHTEHCFFLMRKLSRAVDRRERYIDHKSLQVEHADHCSRSITETREGVNSTNDVVLGFYRCIPLPWAYSSWWNF
;
A
#
# COMPACT_ATOMS: atom_id res chain seq x y z
N MET A 1 -28.83 19.45 79.89
CA MET A 1 -27.82 19.44 78.82
C MET A 1 -27.42 17.99 78.58
N ASN A 2 -27.94 17.36 77.52
CA ASN A 2 -27.41 16.09 77.01
C ASN A 2 -27.38 16.24 75.48
N ILE A 3 -26.17 16.26 74.92
CA ILE A 3 -25.93 16.33 73.48
C ILE A 3 -25.96 14.89 72.97
N LEU A 4 -26.93 14.55 72.13
CA LEU A 4 -27.01 13.24 71.47
C LEU A 4 -25.90 13.13 70.40
N PRO A 5 -25.26 11.95 70.23
CA PRO A 5 -24.30 11.75 69.16
C PRO A 5 -25.05 11.56 67.85
N PHE A 6 -24.69 12.36 66.84
CA PHE A 6 -25.22 12.25 65.48
C PHE A 6 -24.65 10.96 64.84
N GLY A 7 -25.38 9.85 64.93
CA GLY A 7 -25.04 8.60 64.27
C GLY A 7 -25.17 8.74 62.76
N ARG A 8 -24.04 8.77 62.05
CA ARG A 8 -24.00 8.74 60.57
C ARG A 8 -24.73 7.49 60.07
N SER A 9 -25.76 7.64 59.24
CA SER A 9 -26.60 6.50 58.83
C SER A 9 -25.84 5.56 57.88
N LYS A 10 -25.91 4.24 58.11
CA LYS A 10 -25.35 3.19 57.21
C LYS A 10 -25.78 3.36 55.74
N SER A 11 -26.95 3.95 55.50
CA SER A 11 -27.46 4.25 54.15
C SER A 11 -26.63 5.32 53.41
N SER A 12 -26.02 6.27 54.13
CA SER A 12 -25.12 7.29 53.56
C SER A 12 -23.82 6.66 53.04
N GLU A 13 -23.26 5.68 53.75
CA GLU A 13 -22.03 4.99 53.35
C GLU A 13 -22.27 4.05 52.17
N GLN A 14 -23.39 3.33 52.15
CA GLN A 14 -23.76 2.46 51.03
C GLN A 14 -24.06 3.26 49.75
N GLY A 15 -24.74 4.41 49.86
CA GLY A 15 -24.95 5.31 48.72
C GLY A 15 -23.65 5.89 48.17
N LEU A 16 -22.70 6.23 49.06
CA LEU A 16 -21.37 6.69 48.66
C LEU A 16 -20.57 5.60 47.93
N LEU A 17 -20.58 4.36 48.45
CA LEU A 17 -19.90 3.22 47.83
C LEU A 17 -20.46 2.89 46.44
N LEU A 18 -21.79 2.84 46.30
CA LEU A 18 -22.44 2.62 45.00
C LEU A 18 -22.12 3.74 44.00
N GLY A 19 -22.12 5.00 44.46
CA GLY A 19 -21.74 6.15 43.66
C GLY A 19 -20.29 6.06 43.15
N VAL A 20 -19.35 5.71 44.03
CA VAL A 20 -17.93 5.52 43.68
C VAL A 20 -17.74 4.35 42.71
N SER A 21 -18.42 3.22 42.93
CA SER A 21 -18.36 2.07 42.02
C SER A 21 -18.87 2.39 40.61
N CYS A 22 -20.01 3.10 40.49
CA CYS A 22 -20.52 3.54 39.19
C CYS A 22 -19.56 4.49 38.47
N LEU A 23 -18.90 5.39 39.21
CA LEU A 23 -17.93 6.34 38.67
C LEU A 23 -16.69 5.60 38.15
N ILE A 24 -16.18 4.62 38.89
CA ILE A 24 -15.05 3.77 38.47
C ILE A 24 -15.41 2.98 37.21
N ILE A 25 -16.59 2.34 37.17
CA ILE A 25 -17.05 1.57 36.00
C ILE A 25 -17.18 2.48 34.77
N GLY A 26 -17.75 3.68 34.93
CA GLY A 26 -17.88 4.66 33.85
C GLY A 26 -16.52 5.12 33.31
N VAL A 27 -15.54 5.36 34.19
CA VAL A 27 -14.16 5.72 33.81
C VAL A 27 -13.47 4.57 33.09
N VAL A 28 -13.58 3.34 33.60
CA VAL A 28 -12.98 2.14 32.97
C VAL A 28 -13.60 1.88 31.60
N PHE A 29 -14.93 1.92 31.50
CA PHE A 29 -15.63 1.75 30.21
C PHE A 29 -15.23 2.84 29.21
N GLY A 30 -15.19 4.11 29.65
CA GLY A 30 -14.70 5.22 28.83
C GLY A 30 -13.27 5.00 28.34
N ALA A 31 -12.36 4.55 29.20
CA ALA A 31 -10.98 4.27 28.84
C ALA A 31 -10.85 3.10 27.83
N VAL A 32 -11.66 2.06 27.98
CA VAL A 32 -11.72 0.92 27.04
C VAL A 32 -12.24 1.39 25.68
N VAL A 33 -13.32 2.17 25.64
CA VAL A 33 -13.87 2.71 24.39
C VAL A 33 -12.86 3.61 23.69
N ILE A 34 -12.21 4.53 24.42
CA ILE A 34 -11.16 5.41 23.85
C ILE A 34 -10.00 4.59 23.29
N SER A 35 -9.57 3.53 24.00
CA SER A 35 -8.47 2.67 23.54
C SER A 35 -8.86 1.88 22.28
N ALA A 36 -10.08 1.32 22.25
CA ALA A 36 -10.61 0.63 21.08
C ALA A 36 -10.72 1.58 19.86
N LEU A 37 -11.21 2.80 20.07
CA LEU A 37 -11.29 3.81 19.01
C LEU A 37 -9.91 4.22 18.48
N LYS A 38 -8.89 4.31 19.36
CA LYS A 38 -7.51 4.57 18.94
C LYS A 38 -6.94 3.47 18.06
N VAL A 39 -7.20 2.20 18.41
CA VAL A 39 -6.76 1.04 17.60
C VAL A 39 -7.50 1.00 16.27
N LEU A 40 -8.80 1.30 16.24
CA LEU A 40 -9.59 1.35 15.00
C LEU A 40 -9.17 2.51 14.08
N LYS A 41 -8.66 3.61 14.65
CA LYS A 41 -8.26 4.83 13.91
C LYS A 41 -6.75 4.93 13.62
N SER A 42 -5.94 3.95 14.01
CA SER A 42 -4.49 4.02 13.76
C SER A 42 -4.23 4.03 12.25
N PRO A 43 -3.39 4.95 11.73
CA PRO A 43 -3.07 5.00 10.31
C PRO A 43 -2.43 3.69 9.85
N PRO A 44 -2.61 3.29 8.59
CA PRO A 44 -1.89 2.15 8.03
C PRO A 44 -0.38 2.37 8.20
N GLU A 45 0.31 1.36 8.71
CA GLU A 45 1.77 1.38 8.82
C GLU A 45 2.40 1.24 7.44
N ILE A 46 3.53 1.93 7.21
CA ILE A 46 4.32 1.76 5.99
C ILE A 46 5.10 0.45 6.10
N ILE A 47 4.79 -0.50 5.21
CA ILE A 47 5.46 -1.80 5.16
C ILE A 47 6.71 -1.67 4.28
N THR A 48 7.87 -2.08 4.78
CA THR A 48 9.17 -1.92 4.08
C THR A 48 9.96 -3.21 4.01
N CYS A 49 10.67 -3.41 2.89
CA CYS A 49 11.59 -4.54 2.70
C CYS A 49 13.01 -4.28 3.21
N GLY A 50 13.28 -3.11 3.80
CA GLY A 50 14.64 -2.71 4.15
C GLY A 50 15.37 -2.07 2.96
N THR A 51 16.69 -2.01 3.03
CA THR A 51 17.55 -1.35 2.03
C THR A 51 18.47 -2.32 1.28
N THR A 52 18.46 -3.62 1.64
CA THR A 52 19.28 -4.65 0.99
C THR A 52 18.46 -5.88 0.60
N SER A 53 18.94 -6.66 -0.36
CA SER A 53 18.32 -7.93 -0.75
C SER A 53 18.28 -8.95 0.39
N ASP A 54 19.26 -8.93 1.29
CA ASP A 54 19.27 -9.80 2.48
C ASP A 54 18.19 -9.40 3.49
N GLU A 55 18.03 -8.11 3.77
CA GLU A 55 16.93 -7.62 4.61
C GLU A 55 15.57 -7.95 4.02
N ALA A 56 15.41 -7.78 2.70
CA ALA A 56 14.16 -8.07 2.01
C ALA A 56 13.78 -9.55 2.13
N ARG A 57 14.74 -10.46 1.90
CA ARG A 57 14.56 -11.90 2.11
C ARG A 57 14.23 -12.23 3.56
N ALA A 58 14.96 -11.66 4.52
CA ALA A 58 14.74 -11.87 5.94
C ALA A 58 13.34 -11.41 6.40
N ARG A 59 12.79 -10.39 5.74
CA ARG A 59 11.42 -9.88 5.97
C ARG A 59 10.34 -10.59 5.16
N GLY A 60 10.70 -11.58 4.33
CA GLY A 60 9.76 -12.33 3.50
C GLY A 60 9.17 -11.52 2.35
N CYS A 61 9.88 -10.50 1.87
CA CYS A 61 9.50 -9.79 0.66
C CYS A 61 9.70 -10.64 -0.60
N ILE A 62 8.94 -10.31 -1.65
CA ILE A 62 8.91 -11.02 -2.92
C ILE A 62 9.60 -10.16 -3.98
N LYS A 63 10.50 -10.75 -4.78
CA LYS A 63 11.12 -10.04 -5.91
C LYS A 63 10.07 -9.91 -7.02
N GLU A 64 9.78 -8.68 -7.44
CA GLU A 64 8.90 -8.40 -8.57
C GLU A 64 9.75 -8.11 -9.81
N PRO A 65 9.73 -9.01 -10.82
CA PRO A 65 10.59 -8.89 -11.99
C PRO A 65 10.26 -7.68 -12.85
N MET A 66 8.98 -7.31 -13.00
CA MET A 66 8.57 -6.12 -13.76
C MET A 66 8.84 -4.80 -13.05
N VAL A 67 9.37 -4.82 -11.82
CA VAL A 67 9.79 -3.61 -11.09
C VAL A 67 11.30 -3.64 -10.80
N TYR A 68 11.96 -4.76 -11.07
CA TYR A 68 13.31 -5.10 -10.60
C TYR A 68 13.50 -4.80 -9.10
N GLY A 69 12.46 -5.00 -8.28
CA GLY A 69 12.41 -4.53 -6.89
C GLY A 69 11.91 -5.57 -5.91
N TRP A 70 12.27 -5.43 -4.63
CA TRP A 70 11.70 -6.22 -3.55
C TRP A 70 10.39 -5.59 -3.09
N MET A 71 9.32 -6.37 -3.06
CA MET A 71 7.98 -5.94 -2.70
C MET A 71 7.50 -6.58 -1.40
N PRO A 72 6.86 -5.81 -0.50
CA PRO A 72 6.03 -6.40 0.53
C PRO A 72 4.98 -7.32 -0.09
N LYS A 73 4.67 -8.44 0.57
CA LYS A 73 3.67 -9.40 0.08
C LYS A 73 2.30 -8.76 -0.12
N GLU A 74 1.95 -7.74 0.67
CA GLU A 74 0.71 -6.97 0.59
C GLU A 74 0.61 -6.16 -0.72
N CYS A 75 1.75 -5.88 -1.36
CA CYS A 75 1.82 -5.13 -2.62
C CYS A 75 2.13 -6.03 -3.82
N TYR A 76 2.29 -7.34 -3.64
CA TYR A 76 2.65 -8.27 -4.72
C TYR A 76 1.40 -8.89 -5.35
N TYR A 77 1.24 -8.78 -6.68
CA TYR A 77 0.04 -9.23 -7.40
C TYR A 77 0.38 -10.45 -8.26
N PRO A 78 0.35 -11.68 -7.70
CA PRO A 78 0.84 -12.88 -8.38
C PRO A 78 0.11 -13.13 -9.70
N ASP A 79 -1.18 -12.80 -9.78
CA ASP A 79 -2.00 -12.95 -10.97
C ASP A 79 -1.62 -11.99 -12.11
N LEU A 80 -1.01 -10.84 -11.79
CA LEU A 80 -0.45 -9.94 -12.80
C LEU A 80 0.98 -10.34 -13.13
N THR A 81 1.79 -10.64 -12.12
CA THR A 81 3.20 -11.03 -12.29
C THR A 81 3.32 -12.28 -13.16
N SER A 82 2.43 -13.26 -13.02
CA SER A 82 2.47 -14.50 -13.82
C SER A 82 2.27 -14.29 -15.32
N GLU A 83 1.87 -13.11 -15.76
CA GLU A 83 1.73 -12.76 -17.17
C GLU A 83 3.06 -12.26 -17.79
N TYR A 84 4.10 -12.06 -16.98
CA TYR A 84 5.38 -11.49 -17.39
C TYR A 84 6.55 -12.29 -16.84
N HIS A 85 7.54 -12.59 -17.69
CA HIS A 85 8.72 -13.38 -17.33
C HIS A 85 10.02 -12.71 -17.78
N PRO A 86 10.25 -11.41 -17.48
CA PRO A 86 11.33 -10.66 -18.10
C PRO A 86 12.71 -11.17 -17.67
N PHE A 87 12.85 -11.92 -16.57
CA PHE A 87 14.14 -12.50 -16.18
C PHE A 87 14.47 -13.77 -16.96
N GLU A 88 13.46 -14.45 -17.52
CA GLU A 88 13.59 -15.70 -18.27
C GLU A 88 13.52 -15.51 -19.79
N ASP A 89 12.75 -14.53 -20.26
CA ASP A 89 12.37 -14.40 -21.67
C ASP A 89 13.30 -13.48 -22.50
N ARG A 90 14.26 -12.82 -21.85
CA ARG A 90 15.24 -11.94 -22.51
C ARG A 90 16.57 -11.87 -21.77
N GLU A 91 17.57 -11.35 -22.49
CA GLU A 91 18.93 -11.23 -21.97
C GLU A 91 19.11 -9.95 -21.14
N TRP A 92 19.88 -10.09 -20.06
CA TRP A 92 20.26 -9.01 -19.17
C TRP A 92 21.77 -8.91 -19.08
N TYR A 93 22.25 -7.71 -18.81
CA TYR A 93 23.66 -7.36 -18.88
C TYR A 93 24.09 -6.52 -17.69
N THR A 94 25.36 -6.64 -17.31
CA THR A 94 25.94 -5.91 -16.18
C THR A 94 26.14 -4.42 -16.46
N THR A 95 26.26 -4.05 -17.74
CA THR A 95 26.46 -2.67 -18.20
C THR A 95 25.67 -2.37 -19.47
N ASN A 96 25.53 -1.09 -19.80
CA ASN A 96 24.92 -0.62 -21.05
C ASN A 96 25.76 -0.87 -22.32
N LYS A 97 26.90 -1.56 -22.20
CA LYS A 97 27.68 -2.03 -23.36
C LYS A 97 27.22 -3.39 -23.88
N PHE A 98 26.38 -4.10 -23.12
CA PHE A 98 25.83 -5.40 -23.50
C PHE A 98 26.89 -6.49 -23.76
N GLU A 99 28.00 -6.46 -23.00
CA GLU A 99 29.13 -7.40 -23.18
C GLU A 99 29.08 -8.60 -22.22
N GLU A 100 28.70 -8.38 -20.97
CA GLU A 100 28.67 -9.41 -19.91
C GLU A 100 27.23 -9.64 -19.45
N ARG A 101 26.80 -10.90 -19.47
CA ARG A 101 25.43 -11.31 -19.16
C ARG A 101 25.20 -11.46 -17.66
N VAL A 102 23.98 -11.19 -17.22
CA VAL A 102 23.45 -11.48 -15.88
C VAL A 102 22.52 -12.67 -15.98
N THR A 103 22.70 -13.65 -15.11
CA THR A 103 21.87 -14.84 -15.08
C THR A 103 20.49 -14.57 -14.45
N PRO A 104 19.44 -15.34 -14.80
CA PRO A 104 18.14 -15.25 -14.12
C PRO A 104 18.27 -15.43 -12.60
N GLU A 105 19.14 -16.33 -12.14
CA GLU A 105 19.40 -16.58 -10.72
C GLU A 105 19.94 -15.32 -10.03
N GLU A 106 20.87 -14.59 -10.66
CA GLU A 106 21.37 -13.31 -10.14
C GLU A 106 20.28 -12.23 -10.09
N LEU A 107 19.40 -12.18 -11.09
CA LEU A 107 18.29 -11.22 -11.15
C LEU A 107 17.27 -11.48 -10.01
N TRP A 108 16.86 -12.74 -9.83
CA TRP A 108 15.98 -13.15 -8.74
C TRP A 108 16.61 -12.94 -7.37
N ALA A 109 17.92 -13.18 -7.24
CA ALA A 109 18.67 -12.92 -6.02
C ALA A 109 18.83 -11.42 -5.73
N GLY A 110 18.59 -10.54 -6.70
CA GLY A 110 18.87 -9.11 -6.59
C GLY A 110 20.35 -8.88 -6.27
N ALA A 111 21.24 -9.60 -6.95
CA ALA A 111 22.68 -9.58 -6.71
C ALA A 111 23.36 -8.29 -7.18
N ARG A 112 22.67 -7.47 -7.98
CA ARG A 112 23.19 -6.25 -8.61
C ARG A 112 22.21 -5.11 -8.45
N GLU A 113 22.73 -3.91 -8.15
CA GLU A 113 21.91 -2.70 -8.06
C GLU A 113 21.37 -2.26 -9.43
N HIS A 114 22.20 -2.40 -10.46
CA HIS A 114 21.87 -2.04 -11.84
C HIS A 114 22.04 -3.22 -12.78
N VAL A 115 21.09 -3.35 -13.72
CA VAL A 115 21.07 -4.33 -14.80
C VAL A 115 20.47 -3.69 -16.04
N TYR A 116 20.89 -4.17 -17.21
CA TYR A 116 20.58 -3.55 -18.50
C TYR A 116 19.98 -4.59 -19.45
N THR A 117 18.98 -4.21 -20.22
CA THR A 117 18.36 -5.05 -21.26
C THR A 117 17.82 -4.17 -22.38
N HIS A 118 17.60 -4.75 -23.56
CA HIS A 118 17.10 -4.03 -24.72
C HIS A 118 15.59 -3.77 -24.67
N VAL A 119 14.83 -4.64 -24.02
CA VAL A 119 13.35 -4.56 -23.98
C VAL A 119 12.91 -4.71 -22.54
N TYR A 120 12.27 -3.69 -21.96
CA TYR A 120 11.73 -3.75 -20.60
C TYR A 120 10.79 -2.58 -20.32
N HIS A 121 11.20 -1.39 -20.73
CA HIS A 121 10.59 -0.15 -20.27
C HIS A 121 9.10 -0.02 -20.66
N THR A 122 8.74 -0.36 -21.90
CA THR A 122 7.34 -0.31 -22.35
C THR A 122 6.45 -1.27 -21.56
N GLU A 123 6.88 -2.53 -21.38
CA GLU A 123 6.13 -3.51 -20.59
C GLU A 123 6.08 -3.10 -19.11
N HIS A 124 7.16 -2.57 -18.55
CA HIS A 124 7.21 -2.01 -17.20
C HIS A 124 6.15 -0.92 -17.00
N CYS A 125 6.06 0.03 -17.94
CA CYS A 125 5.07 1.10 -17.88
C CYS A 125 3.64 0.55 -17.87
N PHE A 126 3.31 -0.37 -18.79
CA PHE A 126 1.98 -0.97 -18.84
C PHE A 126 1.70 -1.86 -17.63
N PHE A 127 2.69 -2.59 -17.12
CA PHE A 127 2.56 -3.38 -15.90
C PHE A 127 2.16 -2.50 -14.71
N LEU A 128 2.85 -1.38 -14.48
CA LEU A 128 2.52 -0.46 -13.38
C LEU A 128 1.12 0.15 -13.52
N MET A 129 0.72 0.54 -14.75
CA MET A 129 -0.63 1.04 -15.02
C MET A 129 -1.71 -0.01 -14.73
N ARG A 130 -1.51 -1.26 -15.19
CA ARG A 130 -2.42 -2.38 -14.93
C ARG A 130 -2.49 -2.69 -13.44
N LYS A 131 -1.35 -2.63 -12.75
CA LYS A 131 -1.27 -2.85 -11.31
C LYS A 131 -2.06 -1.80 -10.54
N LEU A 132 -1.88 -0.52 -10.83
CA LEU A 132 -2.66 0.56 -10.22
C LEU A 132 -4.17 0.40 -10.50
N SER A 133 -4.56 0.08 -11.72
CA SER A 133 -5.96 -0.16 -12.08
C SER A 133 -6.57 -1.32 -11.28
N ARG A 134 -5.86 -2.46 -11.15
CA ARG A 134 -6.28 -3.60 -10.32
C ARG A 134 -6.39 -3.21 -8.85
N ALA A 135 -5.45 -2.45 -8.32
CA ALA A 135 -5.47 -1.99 -6.93
C ALA A 135 -6.72 -1.17 -6.62
N VAL A 136 -7.08 -0.24 -7.51
CA VAL A 136 -8.27 0.61 -7.38
C VAL A 136 -9.56 -0.22 -7.49
N ASP A 137 -9.63 -1.12 -8.47
CA ASP A 137 -10.80 -1.99 -8.69
C ASP A 137 -11.06 -2.92 -7.48
N ARG A 138 -10.01 -3.56 -6.99
CA ARG A 138 -10.04 -4.46 -5.81
C ARG A 138 -10.17 -3.73 -4.49
N ARG A 139 -10.03 -2.40 -4.48
CA ARG A 139 -9.97 -1.56 -3.27
C ARG A 139 -8.87 -2.03 -2.31
N GLU A 140 -7.69 -2.32 -2.86
CA GLU A 140 -6.54 -2.81 -2.09
C GLU A 140 -6.13 -1.78 -1.04
N ARG A 141 -5.75 -2.28 0.14
CA ARG A 141 -5.29 -1.42 1.24
C ARG A 141 -3.88 -0.87 1.00
N TYR A 142 -3.06 -1.61 0.25
CA TYR A 142 -1.66 -1.29 -0.02
C TYR A 142 -1.35 -1.44 -1.52
N ILE A 143 -0.47 -0.58 -1.99
CA ILE A 143 0.16 -0.65 -3.31
C ILE A 143 1.60 -0.16 -3.16
N ASP A 144 2.51 -0.59 -4.03
CA ASP A 144 3.87 -0.08 -4.02
C ASP A 144 3.94 1.39 -4.48
N HIS A 145 4.94 2.11 -3.96
CA HIS A 145 5.13 3.52 -4.25
C HIS A 145 5.36 3.80 -5.74
N LYS A 146 6.03 2.90 -6.47
CA LYS A 146 6.38 3.11 -7.88
C LYS A 146 5.14 3.09 -8.78
N SER A 147 4.18 2.21 -8.48
CA SER A 147 2.88 2.17 -9.15
C SER A 147 1.96 3.34 -8.77
N LEU A 148 2.14 3.93 -7.58
CA LEU A 148 1.27 5.00 -7.07
C LEU A 148 1.75 6.42 -7.41
N GLN A 149 3.06 6.62 -7.57
CA GLN A 149 3.67 7.93 -7.78
C GLN A 149 3.25 8.54 -9.12
N VAL A 150 2.69 9.75 -9.07
CA VAL A 150 2.22 10.47 -10.25
C VAL A 150 3.40 10.85 -11.15
N GLU A 151 4.53 11.24 -10.57
CA GLU A 151 5.74 11.57 -11.30
C GLU A 151 6.25 10.37 -12.13
N HIS A 152 6.14 9.15 -11.59
CA HIS A 152 6.49 7.93 -12.31
C HIS A 152 5.48 7.63 -13.43
N ALA A 153 4.18 7.82 -13.17
CA ALA A 153 3.14 7.69 -14.21
C ALA A 153 3.30 8.69 -15.36
N ASP A 154 3.69 9.93 -15.05
CA ASP A 154 4.00 10.98 -16.02
C ASP A 154 5.23 10.64 -16.87
N HIS A 155 6.26 10.05 -16.26
CA HIS A 155 7.42 9.52 -16.97
C HIS A 155 7.03 8.36 -17.90
N CYS A 156 6.19 7.43 -17.42
CA CYS A 156 5.70 6.31 -18.23
C CYS A 156 4.90 6.77 -19.45
N SER A 157 3.96 7.70 -19.27
CA SER A 157 3.13 8.22 -20.37
C SER A 157 3.95 8.94 -21.44
N ARG A 158 4.96 9.72 -21.05
CA ARG A 158 5.92 10.32 -21.97
C ARG A 158 6.75 9.26 -22.70
N SER A 159 7.30 8.29 -21.98
CA SER A 159 8.12 7.23 -22.58
C SER A 159 7.35 6.41 -23.63
N ILE A 160 6.06 6.13 -23.40
CA ILE A 160 5.21 5.41 -24.37
C ILE A 160 4.89 6.26 -25.61
N THR A 161 4.75 7.58 -25.45
CA THR A 161 4.38 8.49 -26.55
C THR A 161 5.56 8.93 -27.41
N GLU A 162 6.80 8.74 -26.96
CA GLU A 162 8.00 8.95 -27.78
C GLU A 162 8.09 7.96 -28.95
N THR A 163 7.60 6.73 -28.77
CA THR A 163 7.20 5.84 -29.87
C THR A 163 5.89 6.33 -30.49
N ARG A 164 5.98 7.41 -31.27
CA ARG A 164 4.83 8.06 -31.92
C ARG A 164 4.14 7.13 -32.92
N GLU A 165 2.83 7.30 -33.04
CA GLU A 165 2.05 6.81 -34.18
C GLU A 165 2.73 7.19 -35.50
N GLY A 166 2.72 6.28 -36.48
CA GLY A 166 3.29 6.55 -37.79
C GLY A 166 2.58 7.73 -38.48
N VAL A 167 3.29 8.42 -39.37
CA VAL A 167 2.84 9.66 -40.04
C VAL A 167 1.50 9.51 -40.81
N ASN A 168 1.10 8.27 -41.13
CA ASN A 168 -0.15 7.94 -41.84
C ASN A 168 -1.11 7.06 -40.99
N SER A 169 -0.99 7.08 -39.67
CA SER A 169 -1.91 6.34 -38.80
C SER A 169 -3.29 7.00 -38.85
N THR A 170 -4.32 6.23 -39.18
CA THR A 170 -5.71 6.69 -39.06
C THR A 170 -6.18 6.32 -37.66
N ASN A 171 -6.38 7.32 -36.80
CA ASN A 171 -6.90 7.12 -35.46
C ASN A 171 -8.37 7.54 -35.42
N ASP A 172 -9.23 6.64 -34.96
CA ASP A 172 -10.65 6.94 -34.75
C ASP A 172 -10.86 7.40 -33.30
N VAL A 173 -11.27 8.66 -33.13
CA VAL A 173 -11.51 9.28 -31.82
C VAL A 173 -12.95 9.77 -31.79
N VAL A 174 -13.79 9.11 -30.99
CA VAL A 174 -15.21 9.43 -30.87
C VAL A 174 -15.45 10.38 -29.70
N LEU A 175 -16.33 11.36 -29.90
CA LEU A 175 -16.77 12.26 -28.83
C LEU A 175 -17.49 11.48 -27.72
N GLY A 176 -16.88 11.40 -26.54
CA GLY A 176 -17.47 10.79 -25.35
C GLY A 176 -17.99 11.82 -24.35
N PHE A 177 -19.18 11.59 -23.80
CA PHE A 177 -19.77 12.39 -22.72
C PHE A 177 -19.61 11.65 -21.38
N TYR A 178 -18.44 11.80 -20.76
CA TYR A 178 -18.10 11.10 -19.51
C TYR A 178 -18.66 11.82 -18.29
N ARG A 179 -19.03 11.06 -17.25
CA ARG A 179 -19.50 11.59 -15.97
C ARG A 179 -18.48 11.31 -14.88
N CYS A 180 -18.28 12.27 -13.98
CA CYS A 180 -17.50 12.05 -12.77
C CYS A 180 -18.24 11.05 -11.87
N ILE A 181 -17.65 9.89 -11.63
CA ILE A 181 -18.16 8.93 -10.66
C ILE A 181 -17.34 9.07 -9.37
N PRO A 182 -17.98 9.18 -8.19
CA PRO A 182 -17.28 9.23 -6.92
C PRO A 182 -16.46 7.97 -6.71
N LEU A 183 -15.23 8.15 -6.25
CA LEU A 183 -14.33 7.04 -5.94
C LEU A 183 -14.89 6.21 -4.78
N PRO A 184 -14.59 4.91 -4.70
CA PRO A 184 -14.99 4.03 -3.60
C PRO A 184 -14.80 4.58 -2.18
N TRP A 185 -13.75 5.38 -1.97
CA TRP A 185 -13.42 6.01 -0.69
C TRP A 185 -14.02 7.41 -0.49
N ALA A 186 -14.73 7.96 -1.50
CA ALA A 186 -15.42 9.25 -1.35
C ALA A 186 -16.65 9.16 -0.42
N TYR A 187 -17.18 7.95 -0.18
CA TYR A 187 -18.36 7.74 0.67
C TYR A 187 -18.04 7.27 2.09
N SER A 188 -16.76 7.11 2.47
CA SER A 188 -16.39 6.71 3.84
C SER A 188 -16.44 7.88 4.84
N SER A 189 -17.18 8.95 4.55
CA SER A 189 -17.45 10.04 5.48
C SER A 189 -18.68 9.76 6.34
N TRP A 190 -18.65 8.66 7.07
CA TRP A 190 -19.49 8.51 8.25
C TRP A 190 -18.51 8.18 9.37
N TRP A 191 -18.21 9.19 10.20
CA TRP A 191 -17.32 9.16 11.38
C TRP A 191 -15.82 9.43 11.18
N ASN A 192 -15.46 10.66 10.81
CA ASN A 192 -14.13 11.23 11.07
C ASN A 192 -14.23 12.51 11.92
N PHE A 193 -14.62 12.37 13.20
CA PHE A 193 -13.90 12.82 14.40
C PHE A 193 -14.33 11.95 15.59
#